data_AF-A0A3D5AQI6-F1
#
_entry.id   AF-A0A3D5AQI6-F1
#
_cell.length_a   1.000
_cell.length_b   1.000
_cell.length_c   1.000
_cell.angle_alpha   90.00
_cell.angle_beta   90.00
_cell.angle_gamma   90.00
#
_symmetry.space_group_name_H-M   'P 1'
#
loop_
_entity.id
_entity.type
_entity.pdbx_description
1 polymer ?
#
loop_
_entity_poly.entity_id
_entity_poly.type
_entity_poly.pdbx_seq_one_letter_code
_entity_poly.pdbx_strand_id
1 'polypeptide(L)'
;MGRRGAQHYPSIAVDSSMSTAAYREVCASEARFRSKVVARGGCWQWAGGHLSTGYGAMQLRVLGKTGAHRIAWALANGRWPSQMVLHRCGNRGCVNPDHLYEGGAAENADDARRHGTLRTGERHANAKLSDEQIAEVRRLYVDGAPTARIAAEFGISTVQVNNIARGRQRGGDRLDPLGRYRLSCEACGAEFLRKPGGRTVRFCSKACQSANQMRSVPQICLVCGTEFYRPPSAKAKTCSYRCMGVAQTKGAADSRSRLRENTWV
;
A
#
# COMPACT_ATOMS: atom_id res chain seq x y z
N MET A 1 -20.15 -35.40 25.50
CA MET A 1 -19.00 -35.52 24.57
C MET A 1 -19.53 -35.95 23.21
N GLY A 2 -19.71 -34.99 22.30
CA GLY A 2 -20.38 -35.20 21.02
C GLY A 2 -19.54 -35.96 20.00
N ARG A 3 -20.11 -37.03 19.44
CA ARG A 3 -19.56 -37.82 18.34
C ARG A 3 -19.40 -36.91 17.11
N ARG A 4 -18.17 -36.67 16.66
CA ARG A 4 -17.91 -36.01 15.37
C ARG A 4 -18.20 -37.02 14.26
N GLY A 5 -19.29 -36.77 13.53
CA GLY A 5 -19.73 -37.59 12.41
C GLY A 5 -18.62 -37.75 11.36
N ALA A 6 -18.40 -38.99 10.96
CA ALA A 6 -17.59 -39.33 9.80
C ALA A 6 -18.28 -38.72 8.57
N GLN A 7 -17.70 -37.65 8.02
CA GLN A 7 -18.14 -37.10 6.76
C GLN A 7 -17.75 -38.09 5.65
N HIS A 8 -18.78 -38.59 4.97
CA HIS A 8 -18.68 -39.55 3.88
C HIS A 8 -17.95 -38.89 2.70
N TYR A 9 -16.81 -39.45 2.28
CA TYR A 9 -16.08 -39.02 1.08
C TYR A 9 -16.62 -39.77 -0.13
N PRO A 10 -16.92 -39.10 -1.26
CA PRO A 10 -17.30 -39.82 -2.48
C PRO A 10 -16.12 -40.68 -2.96
N SER A 11 -16.39 -41.97 -3.17
CA SER A 11 -15.45 -42.91 -3.78
C SER A 11 -15.28 -42.59 -5.25
N ILE A 12 -14.13 -42.05 -5.64
CA ILE A 12 -13.82 -41.79 -7.06
C ILE A 12 -13.34 -43.11 -7.68
N ALA A 13 -14.09 -43.60 -8.68
CA ALA A 13 -13.72 -44.77 -9.44
C ALA A 13 -12.48 -44.46 -10.31
N VAL A 14 -11.41 -45.23 -10.10
CA VAL A 14 -10.18 -45.17 -10.90
C VAL A 14 -10.39 -45.98 -12.19
N ASP A 15 -10.58 -45.31 -13.32
CA ASP A 15 -10.60 -45.95 -14.65
C ASP A 15 -9.16 -46.34 -15.09
N SER A 16 -9.05 -47.53 -15.66
CA SER A 16 -7.85 -48.36 -15.81
C SER A 16 -6.97 -48.03 -17.03
N SER A 17 -7.25 -46.97 -17.78
CA SER A 17 -6.70 -46.81 -19.14
C SER A 17 -5.56 -45.79 -19.30
N MET A 18 -5.13 -45.04 -18.28
CA MET A 18 -4.12 -43.99 -18.44
C MET A 18 -3.19 -43.89 -17.23
N SER A 19 -1.89 -44.18 -17.35
CA SER A 19 -0.95 -43.80 -16.27
C SER A 19 0.51 -43.74 -16.68
N THR A 20 1.06 -42.53 -16.67
CA THR A 20 2.48 -42.30 -16.41
C THR A 20 2.85 -42.84 -15.02
N ALA A 21 4.12 -43.21 -14.77
CA ALA A 21 4.56 -43.76 -13.47
C ALA A 21 4.22 -42.86 -12.27
N ALA A 22 4.16 -41.54 -12.49
CA ALA A 22 3.78 -40.52 -11.53
C ALA A 22 2.37 -40.71 -10.95
N TYR A 23 1.36 -40.98 -11.80
CA TYR A 23 -0.03 -41.10 -11.36
C TYR A 23 -0.27 -42.40 -10.58
N ARG A 24 0.26 -43.54 -11.05
CA ARG A 24 0.27 -44.82 -10.33
C ARG A 24 0.78 -44.70 -8.90
N GLU A 25 1.88 -43.97 -8.71
CA GLU A 25 2.44 -43.76 -7.37
C GLU A 25 1.52 -42.93 -6.47
N VAL A 26 0.87 -41.90 -7.03
CA VAL A 26 -0.07 -41.06 -6.30
C VAL A 26 -1.26 -41.88 -5.80
N CYS A 27 -1.85 -42.71 -6.66
CA CYS A 27 -2.92 -43.63 -6.27
C CYS A 27 -2.47 -44.60 -5.17
N ALA A 28 -1.28 -45.19 -5.30
CA ALA A 28 -0.71 -46.06 -4.27
C ALA A 28 -0.48 -45.35 -2.92
N SER A 29 -0.30 -44.03 -2.94
CA SER A 29 -0.08 -43.20 -1.75
C SER A 29 -1.35 -42.56 -1.19
N GLU A 30 -2.52 -42.84 -1.74
CA GLU A 30 -3.76 -42.14 -1.44
C GLU A 30 -4.17 -42.25 0.04
N ALA A 31 -4.14 -43.44 0.63
CA ALA A 31 -4.49 -43.63 2.05
C ALA A 31 -3.60 -42.78 2.98
N ARG A 32 -2.29 -42.73 2.68
CA ARG A 32 -1.32 -41.91 3.41
C ARG A 32 -1.52 -40.41 3.18
N PHE A 33 -1.98 -40.02 2.00
CA PHE A 33 -2.34 -38.64 1.70
C PHE A 33 -3.57 -38.23 2.52
N ARG A 34 -4.66 -39.01 2.43
CA ARG A 34 -5.95 -38.75 3.09
C ARG A 34 -5.82 -38.66 4.61
N SER A 35 -4.95 -39.44 5.25
CA SER A 35 -4.74 -39.38 6.71
C SER A 35 -4.18 -38.05 7.22
N LYS A 36 -3.72 -37.16 6.33
CA LYS A 36 -3.16 -35.84 6.65
C LYS A 36 -4.05 -34.68 6.22
N VAL A 37 -5.28 -34.95 5.80
CA VAL A 37 -6.22 -33.93 5.34
C VAL A 37 -7.24 -33.61 6.43
N VAL A 38 -7.38 -32.33 6.77
CA VAL A 38 -8.30 -31.85 7.81
C VAL A 38 -9.23 -30.79 7.24
N ALA A 39 -10.52 -31.08 7.10
CA ALA A 39 -11.51 -30.12 6.64
C ALA A 39 -11.71 -28.98 7.66
N ARG A 40 -11.56 -27.72 7.23
CA ARG A 40 -11.80 -26.50 8.03
C ARG A 40 -12.27 -25.36 7.13
N GLY A 41 -13.48 -24.85 7.39
CA GLY A 41 -14.01 -23.63 6.77
C GLY A 41 -14.03 -23.69 5.24
N GLY A 42 -14.54 -24.79 4.66
CA GLY A 42 -14.59 -25.02 3.21
C GLY A 42 -13.26 -25.42 2.57
N CYS A 43 -12.13 -25.14 3.21
CA CYS A 43 -10.82 -25.64 2.79
C CYS A 43 -10.54 -27.02 3.39
N TRP A 44 -9.73 -27.81 2.71
CA TRP A 44 -9.14 -29.03 3.28
C TRP A 44 -7.68 -28.74 3.60
N GLN A 45 -7.35 -28.54 4.87
CA GLN A 45 -6.02 -28.15 5.31
C GLN A 45 -5.08 -29.36 5.32
N TRP A 46 -3.88 -29.17 4.78
CA TRP A 46 -2.81 -30.15 4.87
C TRP A 46 -2.15 -30.11 6.26
N ALA A 47 -2.17 -31.24 6.96
CA ALA A 47 -1.54 -31.41 8.28
C ALA A 47 -0.13 -32.01 8.22
N GLY A 48 0.41 -32.26 7.01
CA GLY A 48 1.74 -32.81 6.82
C GLY A 48 2.85 -31.75 6.76
N GLY A 49 4.03 -32.17 6.27
CA GLY A 49 5.16 -31.27 6.07
C GLY A 49 4.89 -30.20 5.01
N HIS A 50 5.65 -29.11 5.06
CA HIS A 50 5.54 -27.99 4.15
C HIS A 50 6.87 -27.74 3.40
N LEU A 51 6.78 -27.08 2.26
CA LEU A 51 7.92 -26.51 1.54
C LEU A 51 8.32 -25.17 2.16
N SER A 52 9.53 -24.70 1.90
CA SER A 52 9.97 -23.34 2.28
C SER A 52 9.11 -22.25 1.65
N THR A 53 8.43 -22.56 0.55
CA THR A 53 7.45 -21.70 -0.12
C THR A 53 6.09 -21.66 0.59
N GLY A 54 5.89 -22.45 1.65
CA GLY A 54 4.65 -22.51 2.44
C GLY A 54 3.57 -23.44 1.89
N TYR A 55 3.80 -24.13 0.77
CA TYR A 55 2.87 -25.16 0.27
C TYR A 55 3.02 -26.45 1.07
N GLY A 56 1.89 -27.13 1.33
CA GLY A 56 1.91 -28.50 1.85
C GLY A 56 2.65 -29.45 0.88
N ALA A 57 3.36 -30.43 1.42
CA ALA A 57 4.10 -31.43 0.65
C ALA A 57 4.13 -32.80 1.32
N MET A 58 4.34 -33.83 0.49
CA MET A 58 4.54 -35.21 0.90
C MET A 58 5.70 -35.83 0.13
N GLN A 59 6.50 -36.67 0.80
CA GLN A 59 7.54 -37.45 0.14
C GLN A 59 6.91 -38.65 -0.58
N LEU A 60 7.14 -38.72 -1.88
CA LEU A 60 6.87 -39.84 -2.76
C LEU A 60 8.20 -40.53 -3.12
N ARG A 61 8.15 -41.82 -3.47
CA ARG A 61 9.29 -42.66 -3.85
C ARG A 61 9.83 -42.30 -5.24
N VAL A 62 8.97 -42.13 -6.25
CA VAL A 62 9.38 -41.78 -7.63
C VAL A 62 9.40 -40.27 -7.82
N LEU A 63 8.37 -39.56 -7.34
CA LEU A 63 8.25 -38.10 -7.52
C LEU A 63 9.01 -37.25 -6.49
N GLY A 64 9.64 -37.87 -5.49
CA GLY A 64 10.39 -37.15 -4.47
C GLY A 64 9.51 -36.27 -3.57
N LYS A 65 10.03 -35.11 -3.15
CA LYS A 65 9.26 -34.16 -2.33
C LYS A 65 8.24 -33.42 -3.21
N THR A 66 6.98 -33.77 -3.09
CA THR A 66 5.93 -33.33 -4.03
C THR A 66 4.85 -32.49 -3.33
N GLY A 67 4.36 -31.45 -3.99
CA GLY A 67 3.31 -30.56 -3.46
C GLY A 67 1.99 -31.30 -3.22
N ALA A 68 1.43 -31.17 -2.02
CA ALA A 68 0.20 -31.84 -1.61
C ALA A 68 -1.02 -31.42 -2.45
N HIS A 69 -1.08 -30.16 -2.88
CA HIS A 69 -2.12 -29.66 -3.77
C HIS A 69 -2.08 -30.34 -5.15
N ARG A 70 -0.88 -30.63 -5.70
CA ARG A 70 -0.76 -31.39 -6.97
C ARG A 70 -1.23 -32.83 -6.83
N ILE A 71 -0.93 -33.45 -5.68
CA ILE A 71 -1.39 -34.82 -5.38
C ILE A 71 -2.92 -34.86 -5.28
N ALA A 72 -3.52 -33.91 -4.56
CA ALA A 72 -4.97 -33.82 -4.43
C ALA A 72 -5.67 -33.62 -5.78
N TRP A 73 -5.13 -32.72 -6.60
CA TRP A 73 -5.64 -32.47 -7.94
C TRP A 73 -5.52 -33.72 -8.82
N ALA A 74 -4.39 -34.43 -8.75
CA ALA A 74 -4.17 -35.64 -9.54
C ALA A 74 -5.12 -36.78 -9.17
N LEU A 75 -5.34 -37.02 -7.87
CA LEU A 75 -6.31 -38.01 -7.38
C LEU A 75 -7.73 -37.71 -7.85
N ALA A 76 -8.12 -36.44 -7.88
CA ALA A 76 -9.46 -36.04 -8.30
C ALA A 76 -9.67 -36.07 -9.83
N ASN A 77 -8.62 -35.82 -10.62
CA ASN A 77 -8.71 -35.69 -12.08
C ASN A 77 -8.22 -36.91 -12.85
N GLY A 78 -7.75 -37.95 -12.17
CA GLY A 78 -7.34 -39.20 -12.81
C GLY A 78 -6.01 -39.13 -13.58
N ARG A 79 -5.24 -38.04 -13.43
CA ARG A 79 -3.97 -37.85 -14.15
C ARG A 79 -3.00 -36.94 -13.41
N TRP A 80 -1.72 -37.02 -13.74
CA TRP A 80 -0.75 -36.03 -13.27
C TRP A 80 -0.94 -34.68 -13.98
N PRO A 81 -0.88 -33.53 -13.27
CA PRO A 81 -1.04 -32.22 -13.88
C PRO A 81 0.12 -31.92 -14.85
N SER A 82 -0.22 -31.41 -16.04
CA SER A 82 0.71 -30.93 -17.06
C SER A 82 1.16 -29.49 -16.80
N GLN A 83 0.38 -28.71 -16.04
CA GLN A 83 0.69 -27.33 -15.69
C GLN A 83 0.91 -27.14 -14.18
N MET A 84 0.85 -25.88 -13.73
CA MET A 84 0.76 -25.58 -12.31
C MET A 84 -0.65 -25.87 -11.80
N VAL A 85 -0.75 -26.24 -10.53
CA VAL A 85 -2.04 -26.40 -9.85
C VAL A 85 -2.19 -25.21 -8.91
N LEU A 86 -3.22 -24.39 -9.17
CA LEU A 86 -3.47 -23.10 -8.53
C LEU A 86 -4.62 -23.18 -7.54
N HIS A 87 -4.73 -22.18 -6.64
CA HIS A 87 -5.69 -22.16 -5.55
C HIS A 87 -6.72 -21.03 -5.71
N ARG A 88 -7.97 -21.38 -6.04
CA ARG A 88 -9.09 -20.41 -6.08
C ARG A 88 -9.33 -19.70 -4.74
N CYS A 89 -8.96 -20.37 -3.65
CA CYS A 89 -9.19 -19.90 -2.27
C CYS A 89 -8.03 -19.07 -1.70
N GLY A 90 -6.88 -18.97 -2.41
CA GLY A 90 -5.70 -18.25 -1.92
C GLY A 90 -4.97 -18.90 -0.73
N ASN A 91 -5.41 -20.07 -0.26
CA ASN A 91 -4.80 -20.79 0.85
C ASN A 91 -3.82 -21.87 0.34
N ARG A 92 -2.51 -21.63 0.53
CA ARG A 92 -1.43 -22.54 0.10
C ARG A 92 -1.45 -23.93 0.74
N GLY A 93 -2.07 -24.05 1.91
CA GLY A 93 -2.25 -25.32 2.64
C GLY A 93 -3.50 -26.10 2.21
N CYS A 94 -4.35 -25.53 1.35
CA CYS A 94 -5.57 -26.17 0.91
C CYS A 94 -5.29 -27.28 -0.11
N VAL A 95 -5.92 -28.43 0.10
CA VAL A 95 -5.90 -29.61 -0.78
C VAL A 95 -7.31 -30.04 -1.19
N ASN A 96 -8.31 -29.17 -1.05
CA ASN A 96 -9.68 -29.44 -1.52
C ASN A 96 -9.69 -29.37 -3.07
N PRO A 97 -9.96 -30.47 -3.80
CA PRO A 97 -9.98 -30.47 -5.26
C PRO A 97 -10.86 -29.39 -5.88
N ASP A 98 -12.00 -29.05 -5.27
CA ASP A 98 -12.92 -28.01 -5.76
C ASP A 98 -12.29 -26.61 -5.73
N HIS A 99 -11.27 -26.42 -4.89
CA HIS A 99 -10.52 -25.17 -4.78
C HIS A 99 -9.25 -25.16 -5.65
N LEU A 100 -8.99 -26.24 -6.39
CA LEU A 100 -7.79 -26.42 -7.21
C LEU A 100 -8.12 -26.42 -8.70
N TYR A 101 -7.22 -25.88 -9.51
CA TYR A 101 -7.35 -25.92 -10.97
C TYR A 101 -5.98 -25.85 -11.66
N GLU A 102 -5.88 -26.33 -12.90
CA GLU A 102 -4.66 -26.16 -13.69
C GLU A 102 -4.63 -24.79 -14.36
N GLY A 103 -3.47 -24.12 -14.32
CA GLY A 103 -3.28 -22.82 -14.95
C GLY A 103 -1.81 -22.51 -15.23
N GLY A 104 -1.60 -21.48 -16.05
CA GLY A 104 -0.30 -20.97 -16.42
C GLY A 104 0.22 -19.88 -15.49
N ALA A 105 1.36 -19.31 -15.87
CA ALA A 105 2.03 -18.28 -15.07
C ALA A 105 1.20 -16.99 -14.97
N ALA A 106 0.41 -16.67 -16.00
CA ALA A 106 -0.47 -15.51 -16.03
C ALA A 106 -1.59 -15.65 -15.00
N GLU A 107 -2.29 -16.79 -14.98
CA GLU A 107 -3.37 -17.06 -14.02
C GLU A 107 -2.84 -17.07 -12.58
N ASN A 108 -1.66 -17.65 -12.35
CA ASN A 108 -1.03 -17.63 -11.03
C ASN A 108 -0.71 -16.20 -10.55
N ALA A 109 -0.27 -15.33 -11.46
CA ALA A 109 -0.01 -13.92 -11.15
C ALA A 109 -1.31 -13.15 -10.83
N ASP A 110 -2.39 -13.46 -11.55
CA ASP A 110 -3.71 -12.86 -11.32
C ASP A 110 -4.33 -13.32 -9.99
N ASP A 111 -4.24 -14.60 -9.66
CA ASP A 111 -4.62 -15.13 -8.34
C ASP A 111 -3.82 -14.47 -7.22
N ALA A 112 -2.50 -14.37 -7.38
CA ALA A 112 -1.65 -13.72 -6.39
C ALA A 112 -2.04 -12.25 -6.17
N ARG A 113 -2.45 -11.55 -7.25
CA ARG A 113 -2.97 -10.18 -7.19
C ARG A 113 -4.32 -10.14 -6.47
N ARG A 114 -5.26 -11.00 -6.85
CA ARG A 114 -6.60 -11.09 -6.26
C ARG A 114 -6.57 -11.39 -4.76
N HIS A 115 -5.66 -12.26 -4.34
CA HIS A 115 -5.48 -12.64 -2.94
C HIS A 115 -4.55 -11.70 -2.15
N GLY A 116 -4.04 -10.63 -2.78
CA GLY A 116 -3.18 -9.65 -2.10
C GLY A 116 -1.84 -10.21 -1.62
N THR A 117 -1.37 -11.32 -2.19
CA THR A 117 -0.15 -12.02 -1.76
C THR A 117 1.10 -11.59 -2.52
N LEU A 118 0.94 -10.79 -3.58
CA LEU A 118 2.07 -10.17 -4.26
C LEU A 118 2.80 -9.22 -3.29
N ARG A 119 4.12 -9.41 -3.17
CA ARG A 119 5.00 -8.54 -2.41
C ARG A 119 5.27 -7.27 -3.20
N THR A 120 4.28 -6.39 -3.26
CA THR A 120 4.37 -5.07 -3.90
C THR A 120 4.61 -3.97 -2.86
N GLY A 121 4.87 -2.74 -3.32
CA GLY A 121 5.06 -1.63 -2.39
C GLY A 121 6.28 -1.84 -1.50
N GLU A 122 6.24 -1.28 -0.30
CA GLU A 122 7.27 -1.44 0.72
C GLU A 122 7.50 -2.90 1.16
N ARG A 123 6.54 -3.81 0.91
CA ARG A 123 6.67 -5.24 1.23
C ARG A 123 7.61 -6.00 0.28
N HIS A 124 8.00 -5.37 -0.83
CA HIS A 124 8.95 -5.95 -1.77
C HIS A 124 10.37 -5.95 -1.15
N ALA A 125 11.10 -7.06 -1.24
CA ALA A 125 12.39 -7.21 -0.57
C ALA A 125 13.44 -6.15 -1.00
N ASN A 126 13.38 -5.71 -2.26
CA ASN A 126 14.26 -4.67 -2.81
C ASN A 126 13.65 -3.25 -2.73
N ALA A 127 12.58 -3.04 -1.97
CA ALA A 127 12.00 -1.72 -1.80
C ALA A 127 12.99 -0.81 -1.06
N LYS A 128 13.47 0.24 -1.75
CA LYS A 128 14.35 1.26 -1.14
C LYS A 128 13.59 2.38 -0.44
N LEU A 129 12.31 2.55 -0.76
CA LEU A 129 11.47 3.63 -0.24
C LEU A 129 10.19 3.07 0.38
N SER A 130 9.82 3.57 1.55
CA SER A 130 8.51 3.31 2.18
C SER A 130 7.39 4.00 1.41
N ASP A 131 6.15 3.60 1.68
CA ASP A 131 4.99 4.23 1.02
C ASP A 131 4.79 5.69 1.49
N GLU A 132 5.20 6.04 2.71
CA GLU A 132 5.26 7.44 3.21
C GLU A 132 6.31 8.26 2.46
N GLN A 133 7.51 7.71 2.24
CA GLN A 133 8.55 8.39 1.48
C GLN A 133 8.10 8.62 0.02
N ILE A 134 7.38 7.67 -0.57
CA ILE A 134 6.78 7.84 -1.90
C ILE A 134 5.73 8.97 -1.89
N ALA A 135 4.89 9.04 -0.84
CA ALA A 135 3.92 10.11 -0.70
C ALA A 135 4.59 11.48 -0.57
N GLU A 136 5.70 11.57 0.17
CA GLU A 136 6.46 12.80 0.36
C GLU A 136 7.20 13.24 -0.91
N VAL A 137 7.85 12.31 -1.63
CA VAL A 137 8.43 12.59 -2.95
C VAL A 137 7.39 13.18 -3.90
N ARG A 138 6.16 12.64 -3.90
CA ARG A 138 5.05 13.18 -4.70
C ARG A 138 4.64 14.57 -4.25
N ARG A 139 4.54 14.81 -2.94
CA ARG A 139 4.18 16.11 -2.37
C ARG A 139 5.21 17.19 -2.77
N LEU A 140 6.50 16.92 -2.57
CA LEU A 140 7.58 17.85 -2.94
C LEU A 140 7.60 18.14 -4.44
N TYR A 141 7.36 17.14 -5.27
CA TYR A 141 7.27 17.31 -6.71
C TYR A 141 6.09 18.20 -7.12
N VAL A 142 4.94 18.02 -6.47
CA VAL A 142 3.74 18.85 -6.65
C VAL A 142 3.96 20.29 -6.19
N ASP A 143 4.68 20.46 -5.08
CA ASP A 143 5.04 21.78 -4.55
C ASP A 143 6.03 22.54 -5.46
N GLY A 144 6.57 21.89 -6.48
CA GLY A 144 7.49 22.48 -7.45
C GLY A 144 8.95 22.41 -7.02
N ALA A 145 9.30 21.55 -6.06
CA ALA A 145 10.69 21.36 -5.67
C ALA A 145 11.51 20.80 -6.86
N PRO A 146 12.75 21.29 -7.10
CA PRO A 146 13.61 20.75 -8.14
C PRO A 146 13.84 19.24 -7.96
N THR A 147 13.68 18.46 -9.02
CA THR A 147 13.84 16.99 -8.96
C THR A 147 15.23 16.57 -8.50
N ALA A 148 16.27 17.37 -8.76
CA ALA A 148 17.62 17.16 -8.26
C ALA A 148 17.70 17.26 -6.73
N ARG A 149 16.98 18.20 -6.11
CA ARG A 149 16.89 18.31 -4.65
C ARG A 149 16.19 17.09 -4.06
N ILE A 150 15.04 16.72 -4.62
CA ILE A 150 14.28 15.54 -4.16
C ILE A 150 15.14 14.27 -4.30
N ALA A 151 15.85 14.13 -5.42
CA ALA A 151 16.76 13.01 -5.64
C ALA A 151 17.84 12.90 -4.55
N ALA A 152 18.51 14.02 -4.24
CA ALA A 152 19.53 14.06 -3.20
C ALA A 152 18.97 13.77 -1.80
N GLU A 153 17.80 14.34 -1.47
CA GLU A 153 17.14 14.18 -0.17
C GLU A 153 16.76 12.73 0.13
N PHE A 154 16.29 11.99 -0.89
CA PHE A 154 15.85 10.59 -0.74
C PHE A 154 16.88 9.55 -1.20
N GLY A 155 18.09 9.97 -1.62
CA GLY A 155 19.13 9.05 -2.09
C GLY A 155 18.74 8.26 -3.35
N ILE A 156 17.95 8.87 -4.24
CA ILE A 156 17.44 8.24 -5.48
C ILE A 156 17.82 9.03 -6.72
N SER A 157 17.66 8.44 -7.90
CA SER A 157 17.92 9.15 -9.16
C SER A 157 16.79 10.12 -9.51
N THR A 158 17.12 11.19 -10.24
CA THR A 158 16.12 12.13 -10.78
C THR A 158 15.11 11.47 -11.72
N VAL A 159 15.52 10.39 -12.40
CA VAL A 159 14.63 9.54 -13.21
C VAL A 159 13.64 8.80 -12.31
N GLN A 160 14.10 8.25 -11.19
CA GLN A 160 13.24 7.57 -10.23
C GLN A 160 12.23 8.53 -9.60
N VAL A 161 12.63 9.76 -9.26
CA VAL A 161 11.71 10.82 -8.81
C VAL A 161 10.60 11.04 -9.84
N ASN A 162 10.95 11.21 -11.12
CA ASN A 162 9.98 11.42 -12.19
C ASN A 162 9.04 10.22 -12.37
N ASN A 163 9.55 8.99 -12.27
CA ASN A 163 8.73 7.78 -12.41
C ASN A 163 7.74 7.62 -11.25
N ILE A 164 8.16 7.93 -10.02
CA ILE A 164 7.30 7.93 -8.83
C ILE A 164 6.23 9.03 -8.95
N ALA A 165 6.66 10.23 -9.32
CA ALA A 165 5.80 11.39 -9.45
C ALA A 165 4.75 11.22 -10.54
N ARG A 166 5.08 10.56 -11.65
CA ARG A 166 4.19 10.25 -12.78
C ARG A 166 3.37 8.97 -12.61
N GLY A 167 3.47 8.30 -11.46
CA GLY A 167 2.74 7.05 -11.21
C GLY A 167 3.20 5.85 -12.04
N ARG A 168 4.30 5.97 -12.81
CA ARG A 168 4.92 4.85 -13.55
C ARG A 168 5.51 3.82 -12.60
N GLN A 169 5.96 4.27 -11.43
CA GLN A 169 6.42 3.44 -10.33
C GLN A 169 5.51 3.67 -9.11
N ARG A 170 5.20 2.59 -8.37
CA ARG A 170 4.34 2.64 -7.17
C ARG A 170 2.98 3.30 -7.44
N GLY A 171 2.26 2.84 -8.49
CA GLY A 171 1.05 3.48 -9.03
C GLY A 171 0.07 4.02 -7.99
N GLY A 172 -0.59 5.13 -8.31
CA GLY A 172 -1.61 5.77 -7.47
C GLY A 172 -2.46 6.78 -8.24
N ASP A 173 -3.75 6.84 -7.93
CA ASP A 173 -4.81 7.61 -8.60
C ASP A 173 -4.70 9.15 -8.51
N ARG A 174 -3.54 9.68 -8.10
CA ARG A 174 -3.39 11.13 -7.92
C ARG A 174 -3.23 11.89 -9.23
N LEU A 175 -2.87 11.20 -10.32
CA LEU A 175 -2.73 11.81 -11.64
C LEU A 175 -3.89 11.41 -12.53
N ASP A 176 -4.52 12.38 -13.17
CA ASP A 176 -5.43 12.10 -14.26
C ASP A 176 -4.67 11.59 -15.51
N PRO A 177 -5.38 11.13 -16.57
CA PRO A 177 -4.74 10.66 -17.81
C PRO A 177 -3.83 11.70 -18.50
N LEU A 178 -4.00 12.99 -18.19
CA LEU A 178 -3.18 14.09 -18.70
C LEU A 178 -1.99 14.41 -17.78
N GLY A 179 -1.72 13.58 -16.77
CA GLY A 179 -0.62 13.73 -15.83
C GLY A 179 -0.80 14.91 -14.88
N ARG A 180 -2.04 15.36 -14.64
CA ARG A 180 -2.37 16.44 -13.71
C ARG A 180 -2.63 15.88 -12.33
N TYR A 181 -2.01 16.45 -11.32
CA TYR A 181 -2.24 16.04 -9.94
C TYR A 181 -3.50 16.70 -9.37
N ARG A 182 -4.22 15.94 -8.54
CA ARG A 182 -5.39 16.41 -7.81
C ARG A 182 -4.98 17.12 -6.52
N LEU A 183 -5.51 18.32 -6.31
CA LEU A 183 -5.36 19.14 -5.11
C LEU A 183 -6.72 19.47 -4.50
N SER A 184 -6.75 19.73 -3.19
CA SER A 184 -7.92 20.26 -2.51
C SER A 184 -7.75 21.76 -2.28
N CYS A 185 -8.78 22.54 -2.56
CA CYS A 185 -8.78 23.99 -2.35
C CYS A 185 -8.85 24.31 -0.85
N GLU A 186 -7.90 25.09 -0.32
CA GLU A 186 -7.88 25.50 1.10
C GLU A 186 -9.02 26.46 1.48
N ALA A 187 -9.72 27.02 0.50
CA ALA A 187 -10.83 27.94 0.72
C ALA A 187 -12.20 27.25 0.74
N CYS A 188 -12.45 26.35 -0.21
CA CYS A 188 -13.77 25.73 -0.41
C CYS A 188 -13.76 24.20 -0.32
N GLY A 189 -12.60 23.56 -0.13
CA GLY A 189 -12.46 22.11 -0.10
C GLY A 189 -12.55 21.41 -1.46
N ALA A 190 -12.98 22.10 -2.53
CA ALA A 190 -13.16 21.50 -3.85
C ALA A 190 -11.86 20.91 -4.42
N GLU A 191 -11.96 19.74 -5.04
CA GLU A 191 -10.85 19.12 -5.74
C GLU A 191 -10.61 19.79 -7.11
N PHE A 192 -9.35 20.03 -7.46
CA PHE A 192 -8.97 20.61 -8.75
C PHE A 192 -7.67 20.01 -9.29
N LEU A 193 -7.49 20.07 -10.62
CA LEU A 193 -6.37 19.44 -11.32
C LEU A 193 -5.30 20.47 -11.72
N ARG A 194 -4.02 20.10 -11.61
CA ARG A 194 -2.89 20.94 -12.02
C ARG A 194 -1.79 20.20 -12.75
N LYS A 195 -1.16 20.89 -13.71
CA LYS A 195 0.00 20.37 -14.43
C LYS A 195 1.26 20.42 -13.54
N PRO A 196 2.16 19.44 -13.65
CA PRO A 196 3.50 19.46 -13.05
C PRO A 196 4.30 20.71 -13.43
N GLY A 197 5.20 21.15 -12.54
CA GLY A 197 6.16 22.22 -12.81
C GLY A 197 5.59 23.66 -12.81
N GLY A 198 4.30 23.83 -12.49
CA GLY A 198 3.72 25.14 -12.23
C GLY A 198 4.09 25.69 -10.86
N ARG A 199 3.84 26.99 -10.62
CA ARG A 199 3.91 27.57 -9.26
C ARG A 199 2.95 26.84 -8.33
N THR A 200 3.35 26.66 -7.06
CA THR A 200 2.50 26.10 -6.00
C THR A 200 1.22 26.91 -5.88
N VAL A 201 0.07 26.23 -5.94
CA VAL A 201 -1.25 26.87 -5.83
C VAL A 201 -2.08 26.15 -4.78
N ARG A 202 -2.75 26.93 -3.93
CA ARG A 202 -3.56 26.43 -2.80
C ARG A 202 -5.08 26.54 -3.04
N PHE A 203 -5.47 27.16 -4.16
CA PHE A 203 -6.85 27.50 -4.46
C PHE A 203 -7.24 27.09 -5.88
N CYS A 204 -8.48 26.65 -6.07
CA CYS A 204 -9.00 26.23 -7.36
C CYS A 204 -9.24 27.40 -8.33
N SER A 205 -9.42 28.62 -7.83
CA SER A 205 -9.72 29.82 -8.63
C SER A 205 -9.23 31.11 -7.96
N LYS A 206 -9.14 32.21 -8.73
CA LYS A 206 -8.89 33.55 -8.20
C LYS A 206 -9.95 33.97 -7.16
N ALA A 207 -11.21 33.58 -7.37
CA ALA A 207 -12.29 33.85 -6.43
C ALA A 207 -12.04 33.17 -5.07
N CYS A 208 -11.64 31.89 -5.07
CA CYS A 208 -11.28 31.18 -3.83
C CYS A 208 -10.04 31.78 -3.16
N GLN A 209 -9.06 32.23 -3.93
CA GLN A 209 -7.90 32.93 -3.39
C GLN A 209 -8.30 34.24 -2.70
N SER A 210 -9.13 35.07 -3.33
CA SER A 210 -9.63 36.32 -2.75
C SER A 210 -10.51 36.08 -1.52
N ALA A 211 -11.41 35.09 -1.58
CA ALA A 211 -12.24 34.72 -0.43
C ALA A 211 -11.38 34.29 0.78
N ASN A 212 -10.33 33.50 0.54
CA ASN A 212 -9.39 33.12 1.58
C ASN A 212 -8.58 34.31 2.12
N GLN A 213 -8.26 35.29 1.28
CA GLN A 213 -7.60 36.51 1.73
C GLN A 213 -8.50 37.42 2.56
N MET A 214 -9.82 37.31 2.43
CA MET A 214 -10.80 38.13 3.15
C MET A 214 -11.42 37.44 4.37
N ARG A 215 -11.29 36.11 4.50
CA ARG A 215 -11.85 35.35 5.63
C ARG A 215 -11.29 35.88 6.95
N SER A 216 -12.12 36.04 7.97
CA SER A 216 -11.63 36.46 9.29
C SER A 216 -11.16 35.24 10.09
N VAL A 217 -9.91 35.24 10.53
CA VAL A 217 -9.34 34.21 11.42
C VAL A 217 -9.05 34.81 12.80
N PRO A 218 -9.26 34.06 13.89
CA PRO A 218 -8.92 34.52 15.23
C PRO A 218 -7.40 34.65 15.39
N GLN A 219 -6.98 35.66 16.14
CA GLN A 219 -5.60 35.95 16.54
C GLN A 219 -5.59 36.40 17.99
N ILE A 220 -4.52 36.13 18.72
CA ILE A 220 -4.34 36.57 20.10
C ILE A 220 -3.52 37.85 20.13
N CYS A 221 -4.02 38.89 20.81
CA CYS A 221 -3.28 40.13 20.95
C CYS A 221 -2.03 39.92 21.82
N LEU A 222 -0.85 40.28 21.30
CA LEU A 222 0.42 40.14 22.03
C LEU A 222 0.57 41.06 23.25
N VAL A 223 -0.35 42.00 23.47
CA VAL A 223 -0.29 42.96 24.57
C VAL A 223 -1.27 42.62 25.67
N CYS A 224 -2.53 42.34 25.33
CA CYS A 224 -3.59 42.12 26.30
C CYS A 224 -4.13 40.68 26.30
N GLY A 225 -3.67 39.80 25.40
CA GLY A 225 -4.12 38.40 25.32
C GLY A 225 -5.54 38.20 24.78
N THR A 226 -6.26 39.28 24.44
CA THR A 226 -7.62 39.18 23.90
C THR A 226 -7.62 38.61 22.49
N GLU A 227 -8.55 37.70 22.21
CA GLU A 227 -8.82 37.20 20.87
C GLU A 227 -9.45 38.30 20.00
N PHE A 228 -8.95 38.47 18.79
CA PHE A 228 -9.47 39.41 17.80
C PHE A 228 -9.39 38.80 16.40
N TYR A 229 -10.27 39.23 15.50
CA TYR A 229 -10.40 38.62 14.18
C TYR A 229 -9.79 39.51 13.09
N ARG A 230 -9.03 38.89 12.19
CA ARG A 230 -8.39 39.57 11.06
C ARG A 230 -8.28 38.66 9.84
N PRO A 231 -8.11 39.21 8.64
CA PRO A 231 -7.73 38.41 7.49
C PRO A 231 -6.36 37.73 7.67
N PRO A 232 -6.14 36.49 7.18
CA PRO A 232 -4.86 35.77 7.30
C PRO A 232 -3.65 36.52 6.76
N SER A 233 -3.86 37.47 5.84
CA SER A 233 -2.81 38.31 5.25
C SER A 233 -2.40 39.49 6.14
N ALA A 234 -3.20 39.83 7.16
CA ALA A 234 -2.94 40.97 8.03
C ALA A 234 -1.77 40.68 8.98
N LYS A 235 -0.75 41.55 8.97
CA LYS A 235 0.45 41.42 9.83
C LYS A 235 0.26 42.01 11.25
N ALA A 236 -0.91 42.53 11.57
CA ALA A 236 -1.16 43.22 12.84
C ALA A 236 -1.17 42.24 14.02
N LYS A 237 -0.32 42.50 15.03
CA LYS A 237 -0.16 41.65 16.23
C LYS A 237 -0.99 42.13 17.44
N THR A 238 -1.79 43.18 17.25
CA THR A 238 -2.51 43.87 18.32
C THR A 238 -3.97 44.11 17.96
N CYS A 239 -4.85 44.05 18.96
CA CYS A 239 -6.30 44.17 18.76
C CYS A 239 -6.78 45.61 18.56
N SER A 240 -6.04 46.61 19.04
CA SER A 240 -6.45 48.03 19.06
C SER A 240 -5.26 48.98 18.93
N TYR A 241 -5.53 50.25 18.58
CA TYR A 241 -4.51 51.31 18.53
C TYR A 241 -3.82 51.52 19.88
N ARG A 242 -4.54 51.35 20.99
CA ARG A 242 -3.96 51.40 22.34
C ARG A 242 -2.92 50.29 22.53
N CYS A 243 -3.28 49.05 22.20
CA CYS A 243 -2.34 47.93 22.27
C CYS A 243 -1.17 48.09 21.30
N MET A 244 -1.41 48.65 20.12
CA MET A 244 -0.37 48.97 19.16
C MET A 244 0.65 49.97 19.73
N GLY A 245 0.18 51.04 20.38
CA GLY A 245 1.05 52.02 21.05
C GLY A 245 1.88 51.40 22.17
N VAL A 246 1.30 50.50 22.96
CA VAL A 246 2.03 49.74 24.00
C VAL A 246 3.08 48.81 23.39
N ALA A 247 2.76 48.11 22.30
CA ALA A 247 3.71 47.24 21.61
C ALA A 247 4.89 48.03 21.01
N GLN A 248 4.62 49.20 20.42
CA GLN A 248 5.64 50.07 19.83
C GLN A 248 6.57 50.68 20.89
N THR A 249 6.02 51.11 22.04
CA THR A 249 6.82 51.65 23.16
C THR A 249 7.68 50.58 23.83
N LYS A 250 7.16 49.35 24.03
CA LYS A 250 7.96 48.21 24.51
C LYS A 250 9.07 47.83 23.51
N GLY A 251 8.77 47.79 22.21
CA GLY A 251 9.78 47.51 21.18
C GLY A 251 10.88 48.58 21.07
N ALA A 252 10.55 49.85 21.36
CA ALA A 252 11.51 50.95 21.41
C ALA A 252 12.37 50.96 22.69
N ALA A 253 11.85 50.44 23.80
CA ALA A 253 12.63 50.24 25.03
C ALA A 253 13.61 49.06 24.90
N ASP A 254 13.16 47.96 24.29
CA ASP A 254 13.96 46.74 24.07
C ASP A 254 15.05 46.91 22.98
N SER A 255 14.88 47.86 22.06
CA SER A 255 15.94 48.22 21.10
C SER A 255 16.97 49.19 21.67
N ARG A 256 16.59 50.04 22.64
CA ARG A 256 17.51 50.93 23.38
C ARG A 256 18.35 50.21 24.43
N SER A 257 17.88 49.11 25.02
CA SER A 257 18.69 48.26 25.91
C SER A 257 19.78 47.51 25.13
N ARG A 258 19.44 46.93 23.98
CA ARG A 258 20.42 46.23 23.11
C ARG A 258 21.49 47.13 22.50
N LEU A 259 21.18 48.41 22.24
CA LEU A 259 22.18 49.39 21.80
C LEU A 259 23.14 49.81 22.94
N ARG A 260 22.74 49.67 24.21
CA ARG A 260 23.59 49.94 25.37
C ARG A 260 24.51 48.76 25.72
N GLU A 261 24.15 47.54 25.34
CA GLU A 261 24.99 46.34 25.51
C GLU A 261 26.06 46.18 24.42
N ASN A 262 25.94 46.89 23.29
CA ASN A 262 26.89 46.84 22.18
C ASN A 262 27.93 47.98 22.18
N THR A 263 28.17 48.63 23.32
CA THR A 263 29.30 49.56 23.49
C THR A 263 30.22 49.03 24.59
N TRP A 264 31.47 48.73 24.19
CA TRP A 264 32.59 48.12 24.96
C TRP A 264 32.59 46.58 25.02
N VAL A 265 33.24 45.92 24.05
CA VAL A 265 34.62 45.39 24.09
C VAL A 265 35.16 45.33 22.66
#